data_AF-A0A0Q4Q3B3-F1
#
_entry.id   AF-A0A0Q4Q3B3-F1
#
_cell.length_a   1.000
_cell.length_b   1.000
_cell.length_c   1.000
_cell.angle_alpha   90.00
_cell.angle_beta   90.00
_cell.angle_gamma   90.00
#
_symmetry.space_group_name_H-M   'P 1'
#
loop_
_entity.id
_entity.type
_entity.pdbx_description
1 polymer ?
#
loop_
_entity_poly.entity_id
_entity_poly.type
_entity_poly.pdbx_seq_one_letter_code
_entity_poly.pdbx_strand_id
1 'polypeptide(L)'
;MKMPGPALASDWPALARAARRILDQRRTLDPQQVEKGRLTAADATARLRIATALVAQWDSIAAGRPPYDAETAWIVSNGTEGTYPHELRTDLNAAADRARTLADRHGEDADAAHFAEAVAALAWHARPRDHISHILDVAHANAAWRASRTEGRAAA
;
A
#
# COMPACT_ATOMS: atom_id res chain seq x y z
N MET A 1 -24.39 0.94 -6.13
CA MET A 1 -24.15 0.02 -5.00
C MET A 1 -22.66 0.14 -4.64
N LYS A 2 -22.32 0.78 -3.51
CA LYS A 2 -20.91 0.95 -3.08
C LYS A 2 -20.47 -0.42 -2.54
N MET A 3 -19.60 -1.13 -3.25
CA MET A 3 -19.10 -2.42 -2.74
C MET A 3 -18.47 -2.20 -1.36
N PRO A 4 -18.77 -3.03 -0.36
CA PRO A 4 -18.07 -2.96 0.91
C PRO A 4 -16.56 -3.10 0.65
N GLY A 5 -15.76 -2.28 1.32
CA GLY A 5 -14.30 -2.38 1.23
C GLY A 5 -13.80 -3.70 1.82
N PRO A 6 -12.59 -4.14 1.46
CA PRO A 6 -11.94 -5.29 2.09
C PRO A 6 -11.81 -5.10 3.60
N ALA A 7 -11.71 -6.21 4.35
CA ALA A 7 -11.82 -6.21 5.81
C ALA A 7 -10.75 -5.34 6.49
N LEU A 8 -9.56 -5.27 5.88
CA LEU A 8 -8.43 -4.49 6.39
C LEU A 8 -8.37 -3.06 5.84
N ALA A 9 -9.36 -2.58 5.08
CA ALA A 9 -9.33 -1.23 4.46
C ALA A 9 -9.19 -0.06 5.45
N SER A 10 -9.35 -0.28 6.75
CA SER A 10 -9.12 0.73 7.79
C SER A 10 -8.07 0.32 8.81
N ASP A 11 -7.39 -0.82 8.62
CA ASP A 11 -6.24 -1.23 9.43
C ASP A 11 -4.95 -0.64 8.84
N TRP A 12 -4.77 0.67 9.02
CA TRP A 12 -3.62 1.40 8.46
C TRP A 12 -2.26 0.79 8.85
N PRO A 13 -2.03 0.32 10.11
CA PRO A 13 -0.82 -0.42 10.45
C PRO A 13 -0.62 -1.71 9.66
N ALA A 14 -1.67 -2.50 9.40
CA ALA A 14 -1.56 -3.70 8.57
C ALA A 14 -1.20 -3.36 7.12
N LEU A 15 -1.79 -2.31 6.56
CA LEU A 15 -1.49 -1.85 5.19
C LEU A 15 -0.04 -1.39 5.06
N ALA A 16 0.48 -0.63 6.04
CA ALA A 16 1.89 -0.24 6.07
C ALA A 16 2.84 -1.46 6.20
N ARG A 17 2.50 -2.45 7.04
CA ARG A 17 3.27 -3.71 7.12
C ARG A 17 3.29 -4.46 5.78
N ALA A 18 2.15 -4.53 5.10
CA ALA A 18 2.05 -5.18 3.80
C ALA A 18 2.87 -4.45 2.72
N ALA A 19 2.83 -3.11 2.71
CA ALA A 19 3.67 -2.30 1.81
C ALA A 19 5.17 -2.60 2.00
N ARG A 20 5.64 -2.64 3.26
CA ARG A 20 7.05 -2.99 3.56
C ARG A 20 7.39 -4.41 3.12
N ARG A 21 6.52 -5.38 3.37
CA ARG A 21 6.72 -6.76 2.90
C ARG A 21 6.79 -6.85 1.37
N ILE A 22 5.99 -6.08 0.63
CA ILE A 22 6.11 -5.99 -0.83
C ILE A 22 7.50 -5.47 -1.22
N LEU A 23 7.97 -4.38 -0.62
CA LEU A 23 9.29 -3.81 -0.89
C LEU A 23 10.41 -4.82 -0.63
N ASP A 24 10.36 -5.53 0.50
CA ASP A 24 11.37 -6.54 0.85
C ASP A 24 11.36 -7.74 -0.11
N GLN A 25 10.17 -8.18 -0.54
CA GLN A 25 10.04 -9.20 -1.58
C GLN A 25 10.66 -8.75 -2.90
N ARG A 26 10.48 -7.48 -3.32
CA ARG A 26 11.09 -6.95 -4.54
C ARG A 26 12.61 -6.92 -4.44
N ARG A 27 13.14 -6.38 -3.34
CA ARG A 27 14.59 -6.33 -3.08
C ARG A 27 15.25 -7.70 -3.12
N THR A 28 14.56 -8.73 -2.62
CA THR A 28 15.11 -10.08 -2.49
C THR A 28 14.90 -10.92 -3.75
N LEU A 29 13.72 -10.86 -4.37
CA LEU A 29 13.31 -11.80 -5.41
C LEU A 29 13.53 -11.25 -6.82
N ASP A 30 13.38 -9.95 -7.05
CA ASP A 30 13.47 -9.39 -8.40
C ASP A 30 14.86 -9.59 -9.03
N PRO A 31 16.00 -9.41 -8.30
CA PRO A 31 17.32 -9.73 -8.86
C PRO A 31 17.42 -11.18 -9.37
N GLN A 32 16.87 -12.13 -8.63
CA GLN A 32 16.86 -13.54 -9.01
C GLN A 32 15.98 -13.80 -10.25
N GLN A 33 14.90 -13.04 -10.43
CA GLN A 33 14.06 -13.15 -11.64
C GLN A 33 14.74 -12.53 -12.86
N VAL A 34 15.52 -11.46 -12.67
CA VAL A 34 16.34 -10.85 -13.72
C VAL A 34 17.43 -11.82 -14.18
N GLU A 35 18.16 -12.44 -13.25
CA GLU A 35 19.17 -13.47 -13.55
C GLU A 35 18.57 -14.64 -14.34
N LYS A 36 17.32 -15.02 -14.04
CA LYS A 36 16.58 -16.10 -14.73
C LYS A 36 15.93 -15.66 -16.05
N GLY A 37 16.08 -14.40 -16.47
CA GLY A 37 15.46 -13.86 -17.69
C GLY A 37 13.93 -13.76 -17.64
N ARG A 38 13.33 -13.81 -16.45
CA ARG A 38 11.87 -13.77 -16.23
C ARG A 38 11.34 -12.36 -15.94
N LEU A 39 12.25 -11.41 -15.74
CA LEU A 39 11.98 -10.00 -15.48
C LEU A 39 13.09 -9.18 -16.13
N THR A 40 12.77 -8.06 -16.76
CA THR A 40 13.82 -7.17 -17.27
C THR A 40 14.41 -6.32 -16.12
N ALA A 41 15.64 -5.86 -16.26
CA ALA A 41 16.24 -4.95 -15.28
C ALA A 41 15.46 -3.62 -15.16
N ALA A 42 14.87 -3.16 -16.27
CA ALA A 42 14.01 -1.97 -16.29
C ALA A 42 12.73 -2.20 -15.48
N ASP A 43 12.06 -3.35 -15.66
CA ASP A 43 10.86 -3.69 -14.89
C ASP A 43 11.15 -3.87 -13.40
N ALA A 44 12.27 -4.50 -13.04
CA ALA A 44 12.71 -4.62 -11.65
C ALA A 44 12.92 -3.24 -11.00
N THR A 45 13.55 -2.31 -11.74
CA THR A 45 13.77 -0.94 -11.28
C THR A 45 12.44 -0.20 -11.10
N ALA A 46 11.52 -0.32 -12.05
CA ALA A 46 10.19 0.28 -11.96
C ALA A 46 9.40 -0.25 -10.76
N ARG A 47 9.40 -1.58 -10.52
CA ARG A 47 8.71 -2.20 -9.39
C ARG A 47 9.31 -1.80 -8.04
N LEU A 48 10.64 -1.66 -7.96
CA LEU A 48 11.31 -1.17 -6.76
C LEU A 48 10.94 0.28 -6.44
N ARG A 49 10.89 1.14 -7.46
CA ARG A 49 10.42 2.53 -7.36
C ARG A 49 8.98 2.60 -6.85
N ILE A 50 8.06 1.85 -7.48
CA ILE A 50 6.65 1.75 -7.06
C ILE A 50 6.53 1.31 -5.59
N ALA A 51 7.24 0.24 -5.20
CA ALA A 51 7.17 -0.29 -3.83
C ALA A 51 7.74 0.69 -2.79
N THR A 52 8.76 1.47 -3.16
CA THR A 52 9.34 2.49 -2.27
C THR A 52 8.36 3.63 -2.02
N ALA A 53 7.70 4.12 -3.07
CA ALA A 53 6.64 5.12 -2.97
C ALA A 53 5.49 4.61 -2.09
N LEU A 54 5.02 3.39 -2.35
CA LEU A 54 3.96 2.75 -1.56
C LEU A 54 4.30 2.69 -0.06
N VAL A 55 5.55 2.36 0.30
CA VAL A 55 5.99 2.33 1.70
C VAL A 55 5.97 3.74 2.31
N ALA A 56 6.51 4.74 1.62
CA ALA A 56 6.54 6.13 2.12
C ALA A 56 5.11 6.65 2.42
N GLN A 57 4.20 6.44 1.48
CA GLN A 57 2.79 6.79 1.61
C GLN A 57 2.14 6.13 2.83
N TRP A 58 2.21 4.80 2.94
CA TRP A 58 1.48 4.07 3.98
C TRP A 58 2.14 4.15 5.35
N ASP A 59 3.46 4.35 5.43
CA ASP A 59 4.14 4.65 6.70
C ASP A 59 3.70 6.01 7.25
N SER A 60 3.55 7.03 6.40
CA SER A 60 3.04 8.32 6.82
C SER A 60 1.60 8.24 7.33
N ILE A 61 0.72 7.60 6.54
CA ILE A 61 -0.67 7.35 6.94
C ILE A 61 -0.70 6.61 8.26
N ALA A 62 -0.02 5.47 8.40
CA ALA A 62 -0.03 4.68 9.62
C ALA A 62 0.55 5.43 10.83
N ALA A 63 1.47 6.38 10.63
CA ALA A 63 1.98 7.24 11.69
C ALA A 63 1.00 8.34 12.12
N GLY A 64 -0.12 8.51 11.41
CA GLY A 64 -1.05 9.63 11.61
C GLY A 64 -0.43 10.97 11.23
N ARG A 65 0.59 10.94 10.35
CA ARG A 65 1.19 12.14 9.79
C ARG A 65 0.45 12.46 8.49
N PRO A 66 0.32 13.75 8.13
CA PRO A 66 -0.13 14.08 6.79
C PRO A 66 0.81 13.37 5.80
N PRO A 67 0.27 12.71 4.77
CA PRO A 67 1.10 12.16 3.72
C PRO A 67 1.86 13.36 3.12
N TYR A 68 3.17 13.18 2.95
CA TYR A 68 4.22 14.21 2.79
C TYR A 68 3.76 15.64 2.44
N ASP A 69 4.19 16.58 3.27
CA ASP A 69 4.06 18.05 3.15
C ASP A 69 3.75 18.56 1.71
N ALA A 70 2.56 19.15 1.59
CA ALA A 70 1.99 19.66 0.35
C ALA A 70 2.83 20.77 -0.30
N GLU A 71 3.70 21.46 0.43
CA GLU A 71 4.50 22.55 -0.16
C GLU A 71 5.72 22.05 -0.95
N THR A 72 6.20 20.82 -0.76
CA THR A 72 7.51 20.42 -1.33
C THR A 72 7.60 19.05 -1.99
N ALA A 73 6.73 18.07 -1.70
CA ALA A 73 6.98 16.68 -2.16
C ALA A 73 5.85 16.04 -2.97
N TRP A 74 4.59 16.31 -2.62
CA TRP A 74 3.46 15.74 -3.36
C TRP A 74 3.26 16.46 -4.70
N ILE A 75 3.39 17.79 -4.75
CA ILE A 75 3.12 18.60 -5.95
C ILE A 75 4.26 18.52 -6.97
N VAL A 76 5.52 18.43 -6.54
CA VAL A 76 6.67 18.27 -7.45
C VAL A 76 6.57 16.97 -8.27
N SER A 77 5.83 15.99 -7.75
CA SER A 77 5.61 14.69 -8.40
C SER A 77 4.21 14.53 -9.01
N ASN A 78 3.31 15.53 -8.99
CA ASN A 78 1.88 15.34 -9.32
C ASN A 78 1.23 14.18 -8.52
N GLY A 79 1.56 14.07 -7.23
CA GLY A 79 1.07 13.05 -6.30
C GLY A 79 1.45 11.62 -6.70
N THR A 80 2.61 11.48 -7.35
CA THR A 80 3.13 10.17 -7.74
C THR A 80 4.08 9.60 -6.70
N GLU A 81 4.69 10.40 -5.83
CA GLU A 81 5.84 9.95 -5.00
C GLU A 81 6.85 9.16 -5.87
N GLY A 82 7.04 9.60 -7.12
CA GLY A 82 7.86 8.90 -8.09
C GLY A 82 7.17 7.72 -8.79
N THR A 83 5.85 7.54 -8.73
CA THR A 83 5.06 6.48 -9.38
C THR A 83 3.68 6.92 -9.88
N TYR A 84 3.38 6.68 -11.16
CA TYR A 84 2.08 7.09 -11.70
C TYR A 84 0.94 6.23 -11.13
N PRO A 85 -0.26 6.78 -10.89
CA PRO A 85 -1.39 6.02 -10.32
C PRO A 85 -1.78 4.78 -11.12
N HIS A 86 -1.53 4.75 -12.44
CA HIS A 86 -1.76 3.57 -13.27
C HIS A 86 -0.71 2.47 -13.05
N GLU A 87 0.56 2.84 -12.82
CA GLU A 87 1.63 1.90 -12.47
C GLU A 87 1.35 1.25 -11.12
N LEU A 88 0.99 2.07 -10.12
CA LEU A 88 0.65 1.60 -8.77
C LEU A 88 -0.52 0.60 -8.80
N ARG A 89 -1.61 0.95 -9.50
CA ARG A 89 -2.77 0.05 -9.67
C ARG A 89 -2.38 -1.26 -10.31
N THR A 90 -1.56 -1.22 -11.35
CA THR A 90 -1.14 -2.41 -12.09
C THR A 90 -0.28 -3.32 -11.22
N ASP A 91 0.72 -2.77 -10.51
CA ASP A 91 1.58 -3.57 -9.63
C ASP A 91 0.80 -4.15 -8.44
N LEU A 92 -0.07 -3.35 -7.81
CA LEU A 92 -0.85 -3.80 -6.65
C LEU A 92 -1.89 -4.87 -7.02
N ASN A 93 -2.56 -4.77 -8.17
CA ASN A 93 -3.46 -5.82 -8.63
C ASN A 93 -2.70 -7.13 -8.83
N ALA A 94 -1.56 -7.08 -9.53
CA ALA A 94 -0.72 -8.26 -9.71
C ALA A 94 -0.15 -8.80 -8.39
N ALA A 95 0.14 -7.93 -7.42
CA ALA A 95 0.57 -8.33 -6.08
C ALA A 95 -0.56 -9.02 -5.30
N ALA A 96 -1.79 -8.49 -5.38
CA ALA A 96 -2.96 -9.07 -4.75
C ALA A 96 -3.25 -10.47 -5.30
N ASP A 97 -3.23 -10.64 -6.63
CA ASP A 97 -3.45 -11.95 -7.27
C ASP A 97 -2.42 -12.99 -6.84
N ARG A 98 -1.14 -12.60 -6.76
CA ARG A 98 -0.06 -13.48 -6.29
C ARG A 98 -0.21 -13.82 -4.81
N ALA A 99 -0.51 -12.84 -3.96
CA ALA A 99 -0.69 -13.06 -2.54
C ALA A 99 -1.89 -13.98 -2.26
N ARG A 100 -2.98 -13.79 -3.00
CA ARG A 100 -4.16 -14.67 -2.93
C ARG A 100 -3.82 -16.09 -3.36
N THR A 101 -3.15 -16.25 -4.50
CA THR A 101 -2.70 -17.57 -4.98
C THR A 101 -1.80 -18.27 -3.96
N LEU A 102 -0.92 -17.54 -3.27
CA LEU A 102 -0.06 -18.10 -2.23
C LEU A 102 -0.87 -18.55 -1.01
N ALA A 103 -1.78 -17.70 -0.53
CA ALA A 103 -2.67 -18.04 0.59
C ALA A 103 -3.54 -19.26 0.28
N ASP A 104 -4.09 -19.36 -0.94
CA ASP A 104 -4.91 -20.51 -1.36
C ASP A 104 -4.11 -21.82 -1.43
N ARG A 105 -2.81 -21.75 -1.78
CA ARG A 105 -1.90 -22.92 -1.78
C ARG A 105 -1.48 -23.35 -0.38
N HIS A 106 -1.45 -22.41 0.56
CA HIS A 106 -1.08 -22.63 1.95
C HIS A 106 -2.28 -22.35 2.86
N GLY A 107 -3.39 -23.07 2.65
CA GLY A 107 -4.70 -22.75 3.24
C GLY A 107 -4.78 -22.70 4.78
N GLU A 108 -3.76 -23.19 5.48
CA GLU A 108 -3.66 -23.12 6.96
C GLU A 108 -2.74 -21.98 7.44
N ASP A 109 -2.03 -21.31 6.52
CA ASP A 109 -1.13 -20.20 6.83
C ASP A 109 -1.91 -18.90 7.02
N ALA A 110 -2.23 -18.62 8.29
CA ALA A 110 -2.94 -17.42 8.70
C ALA A 110 -2.17 -16.12 8.36
N ASP A 111 -0.84 -16.14 8.34
CA ASP A 111 -0.03 -14.97 7.96
C ASP A 111 -0.13 -14.71 6.45
N ALA A 112 -0.08 -15.76 5.63
CA ALA A 112 -0.30 -15.65 4.19
C ALA A 112 -1.71 -15.11 3.86
N ALA A 113 -2.73 -15.60 4.56
CA ALA A 113 -4.10 -15.11 4.41
C ALA A 113 -4.25 -13.64 4.82
N HIS A 114 -3.68 -13.26 5.97
CA HIS A 114 -3.70 -11.87 6.44
C HIS A 114 -2.95 -10.93 5.49
N PHE A 115 -1.79 -11.36 4.98
CA PHE A 115 -1.04 -10.60 3.98
C PHE A 115 -1.84 -10.44 2.68
N ALA A 116 -2.48 -11.50 2.19
CA ALA A 116 -3.31 -11.42 0.98
C ALA A 116 -4.45 -10.41 1.13
N GLU A 117 -5.13 -10.40 2.28
CA GLU A 117 -6.19 -9.42 2.56
C GLU A 117 -5.64 -7.99 2.64
N ALA A 118 -4.47 -7.79 3.25
CA ALA A 118 -3.86 -6.48 3.36
C ALA A 118 -3.43 -5.94 1.99
N VAL A 119 -2.90 -6.80 1.10
CA VAL A 119 -2.56 -6.40 -0.27
C VAL A 119 -3.81 -6.11 -1.10
N ALA A 120 -4.89 -6.87 -0.91
CA ALA A 120 -6.18 -6.58 -1.53
C ALA A 120 -6.74 -5.21 -1.08
N ALA A 121 -6.55 -4.84 0.19
CA ALA A 121 -6.89 -3.52 0.71
C ALA A 121 -6.05 -2.41 0.10
N LEU A 122 -4.73 -2.58 0.00
CA LEU A 122 -3.85 -1.64 -0.71
C LEU A 122 -4.33 -1.43 -2.17
N ALA A 123 -4.60 -2.52 -2.88
CA ALA A 123 -5.11 -2.47 -4.26
C ALA A 123 -6.46 -1.73 -4.34
N TRP A 124 -7.36 -1.95 -3.38
CA TRP A 124 -8.64 -1.25 -3.30
C TRP A 124 -8.46 0.28 -3.15
N HIS A 125 -7.55 0.74 -2.29
CA HIS A 125 -7.24 2.16 -2.15
C HIS A 125 -6.58 2.77 -3.38
N ALA A 126 -5.93 1.96 -4.22
CA ALA A 126 -5.35 2.41 -5.48
C ALA A 126 -6.39 2.55 -6.62
N ARG A 127 -7.57 1.94 -6.52
CA ARG A 127 -8.59 1.92 -7.59
C ARG A 127 -9.11 3.29 -8.04
N PRO A 128 -9.39 4.27 -7.15
CA PRO A 128 -9.97 5.54 -7.55
C PRO A 128 -9.15 6.24 -8.62
N ARG A 129 -9.85 6.88 -9.58
CA ARG A 129 -9.20 7.63 -10.66
C ARG A 129 -8.38 8.80 -10.10
N ASP A 130 -8.93 9.46 -9.08
CA ASP A 130 -8.22 10.45 -8.28
C ASP A 130 -7.69 9.79 -7.00
N HIS A 131 -6.64 8.99 -7.17
CA HIS A 131 -5.99 8.28 -6.08
C HIS A 131 -5.45 9.25 -5.00
N ILE A 132 -4.93 10.40 -5.43
CA ILE A 132 -4.27 11.38 -4.55
C ILE A 132 -5.27 11.94 -3.55
N SER A 133 -6.40 12.47 -4.04
CA SER A 133 -7.46 12.98 -3.16
C SER A 133 -8.00 11.89 -2.24
N HIS A 134 -8.19 10.67 -2.75
CA HIS A 134 -8.64 9.54 -1.93
C HIS A 134 -7.66 9.20 -0.80
N ILE A 135 -6.35 9.26 -1.04
CA ILE A 135 -5.35 8.97 -0.02
C ILE A 135 -5.26 10.07 1.03
N LEU A 136 -5.44 11.33 0.63
CA LEU A 136 -5.58 12.44 1.58
C LEU A 136 -6.78 12.24 2.49
N ASP A 137 -7.93 11.83 1.94
CA ASP A 137 -9.13 11.51 2.73
C ASP A 137 -8.89 10.37 3.72
N VAL A 138 -8.16 9.33 3.30
CA VAL A 138 -7.78 8.21 4.18
C VAL A 138 -6.88 8.68 5.31
N ALA A 139 -5.91 9.56 5.04
CA ALA A 139 -5.04 10.11 6.07
C ALA A 139 -5.81 10.98 7.07
N HIS A 140 -6.71 11.84 6.59
CA HIS A 140 -7.60 12.64 7.44
C HIS A 140 -8.49 11.76 8.31
N ALA A 141 -9.04 10.67 7.76
CA ALA A 141 -9.85 9.72 8.50
C ALA A 141 -9.06 9.05 9.64
N ASN A 142 -7.80 8.66 9.41
CA ASN A 142 -6.94 8.14 10.48
C ASN A 142 -6.64 9.19 11.54
N ALA A 143 -6.29 10.42 11.14
CA ALA A 143 -6.01 11.50 12.09
C ALA A 143 -7.21 11.78 13.00
N ALA A 144 -8.42 11.87 12.44
CA ALA A 144 -9.66 12.05 13.19
C ALA A 144 -9.94 10.90 14.16
N TRP A 145 -9.72 9.64 13.73
CA TRP A 145 -9.89 8.48 14.59
C TRP A 145 -8.89 8.43 15.75
N ARG A 146 -7.64 8.88 15.53
CA ARG A 146 -6.63 8.98 16.58
C ARG A 146 -6.97 10.06 17.61
N ALA A 147 -7.46 11.20 17.14
CA ALA A 147 -7.89 12.29 18.01
C ALA A 147 -9.03 11.83 18.95
N SER A 148 -10.07 11.20 18.41
CA SER A 148 -11.22 10.74 19.22
C SER A 148 -10.84 9.68 20.27
N ARG A 149 -9.85 8.83 19.98
CA ARG A 149 -9.28 7.86 20.94
C ARG A 149 -8.49 8.52 22.07
N THR A 150 -7.87 9.65 21.80
CA THR A 150 -7.06 10.39 22.79
C THR A 150 -7.97 11.18 23.72
N GLU A 151 -8.99 11.86 23.17
CA GLU A 151 -10.00 12.61 23.92
C GLU A 151 -10.86 11.70 24.81
N GLY A 152 -11.32 10.55 24.28
CA GLY A 152 -12.10 9.58 25.07
C GLY A 152 -11.31 8.92 26.20
N ARG A 153 -9.98 8.94 26.16
CA ARG A 153 -9.10 8.45 27.23
C ARG A 153 -8.76 9.53 28.27
N ALA A 154 -8.89 10.80 27.92
CA ALA A 154 -8.70 11.92 28.84
C ALA A 154 -9.97 12.23 29.66
N ALA A 155 -11.14 11.78 29.19
CA ALA A 155 -12.44 11.97 29.84
C ALA A 155 -12.88 10.79 30.75
N ALA A 156 -12.05 9.75 30.88
CA ALA A 156 -12.30 8.54 31.69
C ALA A 156 -11.27 8.44 32.83
#